data_AF-A0A9P8IB69-F1
#
_entry.id   AF-A0A9P8IB69-F1
#
_cell.length_a   1.000
_cell.length_b   1.000
_cell.length_c   1.000
_cell.angle_alpha   90.00
_cell.angle_beta   90.00
_cell.angle_gamma   90.00
#
_symmetry.space_group_name_H-M   'P 1'
#
loop_
_entity.id
_entity.type
_entity.pdbx_description
1 polymer ?
#
loop_
_entity_poly.entity_id
_entity_poly.type
_entity_poly.pdbx_seq_one_letter_code
_entity_poly.pdbx_strand_id
1 'polypeptide(L)'
;MIMECSPSPRPLALRNPPKTERVLSPTPPPHPQSKRDKRRTALSDRLAEINESFSQNRDSHYRQQLQALQIDMGLIVRAKPYAETPLEDSAEVIEGLVSAATGNGTAKTSGMSHLGGGHRRQDGEVAALAGKVYAAFVEEVNDAMEQRDAELALLQ
;
A
#
# COMPACT_ATOMS: atom_id res chain seq x y z
N MET A 1 55.35 -9.26 49.66
CA MET A 1 56.27 -8.37 48.91
C MET A 1 56.09 -6.98 49.50
N ILE A 2 57.13 -6.55 50.21
CA ILE A 2 57.48 -5.24 50.80
C ILE A 2 56.47 -4.07 50.85
N MET A 3 56.30 -3.62 52.11
CA MET A 3 55.96 -2.28 52.63
C MET A 3 56.82 -1.13 52.05
N GLU A 4 56.37 0.10 52.34
CA GLU A 4 57.03 1.43 52.29
C GLU A 4 56.36 2.36 51.27
N CYS A 5 56.08 3.65 51.50
CA CYS A 5 56.03 4.51 52.68
C CYS A 5 55.33 5.80 52.22
N SER A 6 54.51 6.43 53.08
CA SER A 6 53.98 7.79 52.84
C SER A 6 55.10 8.84 52.95
N PRO A 7 54.98 9.99 52.28
CA PRO A 7 54.91 11.21 53.08
C PRO A 7 53.94 12.26 52.54
N SER A 8 53.20 12.87 53.47
CA SER A 8 52.46 14.12 53.30
C SER A 8 53.41 15.31 53.06
N PRO A 9 52.93 16.36 52.36
CA PRO A 9 53.11 17.70 52.92
C PRO A 9 51.82 18.53 53.00
N ARG A 10 51.87 19.46 53.95
CA ARG A 10 50.84 20.34 54.54
C ARG A 10 50.14 21.29 53.56
N PRO A 11 48.95 21.82 53.93
CA PRO A 11 48.26 22.86 53.16
C PRO A 11 48.90 24.22 53.44
N LEU A 12 49.29 24.95 52.38
CA LEU A 12 49.67 26.36 52.49
C LEU A 12 48.67 27.23 51.72
N ALA A 13 47.98 28.03 52.51
CA ALA A 13 47.46 29.36 52.22
C ALA A 13 46.44 29.53 51.07
N LEU A 14 45.22 29.88 51.51
CA LEU A 14 44.29 30.75 50.83
C LEU A 14 45.01 31.81 49.99
N ARG A 15 44.80 31.79 48.68
CA ARG A 15 44.89 32.99 47.86
C ARG A 15 43.86 32.89 46.76
N ASN A 16 42.76 33.62 46.96
CA ASN A 16 41.69 33.77 45.99
C ASN A 16 42.29 34.22 44.64
N PRO A 17 42.03 33.51 43.52
CA PRO A 17 42.21 34.13 42.21
C PRO A 17 41.12 35.20 42.03
N PRO A 18 41.45 36.35 41.42
CA PRO A 18 40.46 37.37 41.12
C PRO A 18 39.37 36.79 40.22
N LYS A 19 38.14 37.28 40.39
CA LYS A 19 36.99 37.01 39.51
C LYS A 19 37.41 37.26 38.06
N THR A 20 37.81 36.22 37.35
CA THR A 20 37.80 36.22 35.90
C THR A 20 36.34 36.06 35.50
N GLU A 21 35.84 37.10 34.82
CA GLU A 21 34.57 37.07 34.11
C GLU A 21 34.42 35.72 33.40
N ARG A 22 33.28 35.07 33.62
CA ARG A 22 32.82 34.01 32.73
C ARG A 22 32.63 34.65 31.36
N VAL A 23 33.68 34.65 30.54
CA VAL A 23 33.57 34.86 29.11
C VAL A 23 32.69 33.73 28.61
N LEU A 24 31.42 34.03 28.39
CA LEU A 24 30.51 33.20 27.62
C LEU A 24 31.18 33.01 26.26
N SER A 25 31.68 31.81 25.99
CA SER A 25 32.18 31.46 24.66
C SER A 25 31.06 31.76 23.65
N PRO A 26 31.28 32.61 22.64
CA PRO A 26 30.29 32.84 21.60
C PRO A 26 30.05 31.51 20.89
N THR A 27 28.81 31.01 20.93
CA THR A 27 28.39 29.91 20.06
C THR A 27 28.80 30.22 18.63
N PRO A 28 29.43 29.27 17.91
CA PRO A 28 29.86 29.52 16.54
C PRO A 28 28.66 29.96 15.68
N PRO A 29 28.83 30.95 14.78
CA PRO A 29 27.73 31.46 13.97
C PRO A 29 27.13 30.34 13.12
N PRO A 30 25.80 30.34 12.90
CA PRO A 30 25.13 29.30 12.12
C PRO A 30 25.76 29.24 10.74
N HIS A 31 26.45 28.13 10.46
CA HIS A 31 27.08 27.94 9.17
C HIS A 31 25.99 27.83 8.10
N PRO A 32 26.09 28.57 6.98
CA PRO A 32 25.11 28.50 5.92
C PRO A 32 25.09 27.07 5.36
N GLN A 33 23.92 26.43 5.38
CA GLN A 33 23.79 25.05 4.92
C GLN A 33 24.34 24.89 3.50
N SER A 34 25.28 23.95 3.33
CA SER A 34 25.93 23.68 2.06
C SER A 34 24.88 23.31 1.01
N LYS A 35 25.13 23.67 -0.27
CA LYS A 35 24.27 23.25 -1.39
C LYS A 35 24.07 21.72 -1.43
N ARG A 36 25.06 20.96 -0.95
CA ARG A 36 24.98 19.50 -0.79
C ARG A 36 23.98 19.10 0.28
N ASP A 37 23.97 19.77 1.43
CA ASP A 37 23.06 19.46 2.52
C ASP A 37 21.62 19.75 2.11
N LYS A 38 21.36 20.86 1.42
CA LYS A 38 20.03 21.18 0.88
C LYS A 38 19.50 20.10 -0.06
N ARG A 39 20.35 19.58 -0.97
CA ARG A 39 19.99 18.47 -1.86
C ARG A 39 19.71 17.18 -1.10
N ARG A 40 20.52 16.87 -0.08
CA ARG A 40 20.33 15.69 0.76
C ARG A 40 19.00 15.76 1.52
N THR A 41 18.69 16.92 2.12
CA THR A 41 17.42 17.14 2.82
C THR A 41 16.24 17.01 1.87
N ALA A 42 16.26 17.67 0.70
CA ALA A 42 15.18 17.56 -0.27
C ALA A 42 14.92 16.12 -0.76
N LEU A 43 15.97 15.31 -0.93
CA LEU A 43 15.82 13.88 -1.26
C LEU A 43 15.24 13.09 -0.10
N SER A 44 15.70 13.36 1.13
CA SER A 44 15.17 12.72 2.34
C SER A 44 13.68 13.04 2.53
N ASP A 45 13.29 14.28 2.32
CA ASP A 45 11.90 14.73 2.46
C ASP A 45 11.00 14.06 1.41
N ARG A 46 11.46 13.99 0.15
CA ARG A 46 10.73 13.28 -0.91
C ARG A 46 10.59 11.78 -0.62
N LEU A 47 11.62 11.14 -0.08
CA LEU A 47 11.56 9.73 0.30
C LEU A 47 10.59 9.51 1.47
N ALA A 48 10.58 10.40 2.45
CA ALA A 48 9.63 10.36 3.56
C ALA A 48 8.19 10.50 3.06
N GLU A 49 7.93 11.44 2.16
CA GLU A 49 6.62 11.64 1.52
C GLU A 49 6.16 10.39 0.75
N ILE A 50 7.05 9.80 -0.06
CA ILE A 50 6.73 8.57 -0.80
C ILE A 50 6.41 7.43 0.16
N ASN A 51 7.22 7.22 1.20
CA ASN A 51 7.01 6.14 2.16
C ASN A 51 5.71 6.33 2.97
N GLU A 52 5.41 7.58 3.34
CA GLU A 52 4.17 7.93 4.02
C GLU A 52 2.96 7.67 3.11
N SER A 53 2.98 8.14 1.86
CA SER A 53 1.90 7.90 0.91
C SER A 53 1.66 6.40 0.65
N PHE A 54 2.73 5.60 0.54
CA PHE A 54 2.61 4.16 0.38
C PHE A 54 1.99 3.50 1.63
N SER A 55 2.45 3.90 2.81
CA SER A 55 1.95 3.37 4.08
C SER A 55 0.47 3.73 4.31
N GLN A 56 0.07 4.95 3.96
CA GLN A 56 -1.32 5.41 4.09
C GLN A 56 -2.27 4.68 3.13
N ASN A 57 -1.84 4.41 1.89
CA ASN A 57 -2.71 3.81 0.88
C ASN A 57 -2.77 2.28 0.96
N ARG A 58 -1.79 1.62 1.58
CA ARG A 58 -1.68 0.15 1.61
C ARG A 58 -2.95 -0.53 2.12
N ASP A 59 -3.48 -0.07 3.24
CA ASP A 59 -4.65 -0.69 3.87
C ASP A 59 -5.93 -0.47 3.05
N SER A 60 -6.03 0.66 2.34
CA SER A 60 -7.13 0.91 1.38
C SER A 60 -7.07 -0.09 0.22
N HIS A 61 -5.92 -0.21 -0.44
CA HIS A 61 -5.73 -1.14 -1.56
C HIS A 61 -6.00 -2.59 -1.15
N TYR A 62 -5.52 -3.00 0.03
CA TYR A 62 -5.79 -4.35 0.53
C TYR A 62 -7.28 -4.61 0.72
N ARG A 63 -8.03 -3.64 1.29
CA ARG A 63 -9.48 -3.78 1.46
C ARG A 63 -10.21 -3.84 0.12
N GLN A 64 -9.78 -3.05 -0.85
CA GLN A 64 -10.36 -3.05 -2.20
C GLN A 64 -10.12 -4.40 -2.91
N GLN A 65 -8.91 -4.94 -2.83
CA GLN A 65 -8.57 -6.27 -3.35
C GLN A 65 -9.38 -7.37 -2.67
N LEU A 66 -9.52 -7.31 -1.33
CA LEU A 66 -10.31 -8.27 -0.58
C LEU A 66 -11.79 -8.22 -0.98
N GLN A 67 -12.33 -7.02 -1.16
CA GLN A 67 -13.72 -6.84 -1.61
C GLN A 67 -13.93 -7.40 -3.01
N ALA A 68 -13.00 -7.15 -3.95
CA ALA A 68 -13.05 -7.71 -5.29
C ALA A 68 -13.07 -9.25 -5.27
N LEU A 69 -12.20 -9.86 -4.45
CA LEU A 69 -12.16 -11.32 -4.30
C LEU A 69 -13.46 -11.88 -3.71
N GLN A 70 -14.06 -11.18 -2.74
CA GLN A 70 -15.33 -11.61 -2.16
C GLN A 70 -16.47 -11.57 -3.18
N ILE A 71 -16.50 -10.56 -4.05
CA ILE A 71 -17.45 -10.47 -5.15
C ILE A 71 -17.25 -11.66 -6.09
N ASP A 72 -16.01 -11.92 -6.52
CA ASP A 72 -15.68 -13.02 -7.43
C ASP A 72 -16.09 -14.37 -6.86
N MET A 73 -15.77 -14.62 -5.59
CA MET A 73 -16.16 -15.87 -4.92
C MET A 73 -17.69 -16.02 -4.83
N GLY A 74 -18.41 -14.91 -4.63
CA GLY A 74 -19.87 -14.89 -4.66
C GLY A 74 -20.43 -15.22 -6.05
N LEU A 75 -19.78 -14.78 -7.12
CA LEU A 75 -20.17 -15.10 -8.50
C LEU A 75 -19.90 -16.58 -8.82
N ILE A 76 -18.74 -17.11 -8.42
CA ILE A 76 -18.38 -18.52 -8.62
C ILE A 76 -19.41 -19.44 -7.96
N VAL A 77 -19.77 -19.17 -6.69
CA VAL A 77 -20.74 -20.00 -5.95
C VAL A 77 -22.14 -19.98 -6.59
N ARG A 78 -22.50 -18.91 -7.30
CA ARG A 78 -23.80 -18.77 -7.99
C ARG A 78 -23.79 -19.31 -9.41
N ALA A 79 -22.61 -19.58 -9.98
CA ALA A 79 -22.48 -20.13 -11.31
C ALA A 79 -23.09 -21.54 -11.38
N LYS A 80 -23.58 -21.91 -12.56
CA LYS A 80 -24.12 -23.24 -12.85
C LYS A 80 -23.19 -23.97 -13.82
N PRO A 81 -22.10 -24.60 -13.36
CA PRO A 81 -21.06 -25.17 -14.23
C PRO A 81 -21.50 -26.44 -14.97
N TYR A 82 -22.62 -27.05 -14.56
CA TYR A 82 -23.14 -28.29 -15.15
C TYR A 82 -24.37 -28.06 -16.03
N ALA A 83 -24.60 -26.82 -16.48
CA ALA A 83 -25.68 -26.56 -17.42
C ALA A 83 -25.37 -27.17 -18.79
N GLU A 84 -26.41 -27.42 -19.59
CA GLU A 84 -26.28 -27.91 -20.97
C GLU A 84 -25.68 -26.87 -21.92
N THR A 85 -25.52 -25.63 -21.45
CA THR A 85 -25.00 -24.51 -22.24
C THR A 85 -23.73 -23.96 -21.57
N PRO A 86 -22.72 -23.56 -22.35
CA PRO A 86 -21.54 -22.87 -21.83
C PRO A 86 -21.91 -21.67 -20.96
N LEU A 87 -21.05 -21.36 -20.01
CA LEU A 87 -21.16 -20.15 -19.20
C LEU A 87 -20.85 -18.92 -20.06
N GLU A 88 -21.54 -17.82 -19.78
CA GLU A 88 -21.39 -16.57 -20.53
C GLU A 88 -20.06 -15.90 -20.15
N ASP A 89 -19.11 -15.89 -21.09
CA ASP A 89 -17.71 -15.45 -20.93
C ASP A 89 -17.47 -14.01 -21.39
N SER A 90 -18.49 -13.38 -21.96
CA SER A 90 -18.41 -12.02 -22.50
C SER A 90 -18.04 -11.01 -21.41
N ALA A 91 -17.00 -10.21 -21.66
CA ALA A 91 -16.50 -9.21 -20.71
C ALA A 91 -17.60 -8.24 -20.24
N GLU A 92 -18.48 -7.81 -21.15
CA GLU A 92 -19.61 -6.93 -20.85
C GLU A 92 -20.62 -7.54 -19.86
N VAL A 93 -20.84 -8.86 -19.97
CA VAL A 93 -21.74 -9.61 -19.09
C VAL A 93 -21.12 -9.77 -17.72
N ILE A 94 -19.83 -10.11 -17.65
CA ILE A 94 -19.08 -10.23 -16.40
C ILE A 94 -19.03 -8.88 -15.67
N GLU A 95 -18.75 -7.79 -16.37
CA GLU A 95 -18.81 -6.43 -15.83
C GLU A 95 -20.23 -6.10 -15.31
N GLY A 96 -21.26 -6.52 -16.04
CA GLY A 96 -22.66 -6.42 -15.61
C GLY A 96 -22.94 -7.19 -14.32
N LEU A 97 -22.43 -8.40 -14.19
CA LEU A 97 -22.58 -9.26 -13.01
C LEU A 97 -21.83 -8.70 -11.80
N VAL A 98 -20.61 -8.20 -11.99
CA VAL A 98 -19.82 -7.52 -10.95
C VAL A 98 -20.53 -6.24 -10.48
N SER A 99 -21.02 -5.45 -11.43
CA SER A 99 -21.80 -4.23 -11.15
C SER A 99 -23.08 -4.54 -10.39
N ALA A 100 -23.80 -5.60 -10.75
CA ALA A 100 -24.99 -6.06 -10.05
C ALA A 100 -24.67 -6.61 -8.64
N ALA A 101 -23.59 -7.36 -8.49
CA ALA A 101 -23.13 -7.89 -7.19
C ALA A 101 -22.67 -6.77 -6.24
N THR A 102 -22.15 -5.66 -6.79
CA THR A 102 -21.80 -4.44 -6.06
C THR A 102 -23.04 -3.53 -5.85
N GLY A 103 -24.08 -3.71 -6.67
CA GLY A 103 -25.15 -2.77 -6.96
C GLY A 103 -26.32 -2.67 -5.98
N ASN A 104 -26.32 -3.36 -4.83
CA ASN A 104 -27.26 -3.03 -3.75
C ASN A 104 -26.79 -1.86 -2.86
N GLY A 105 -25.60 -1.30 -3.13
CA GLY A 105 -25.08 -0.08 -2.47
C GLY A 105 -24.71 1.08 -3.41
N THR A 106 -24.66 0.86 -4.73
CA THR A 106 -24.12 1.86 -5.68
C THR A 106 -24.95 1.91 -6.96
N ALA A 107 -26.07 2.62 -6.91
CA ALA A 107 -26.86 2.93 -8.10
C ALA A 107 -26.06 3.80 -9.08
N LYS A 108 -25.92 3.30 -10.32
CA LYS A 108 -25.95 4.05 -11.59
C LYS A 108 -25.03 5.29 -11.66
N THR A 109 -23.88 5.12 -12.29
CA THR A 109 -23.18 6.22 -12.98
C THR A 109 -22.39 5.63 -14.14
N SER A 110 -23.13 5.12 -15.12
CA SER A 110 -22.71 5.21 -16.53
C SER A 110 -22.53 6.69 -16.85
N GLY A 111 -21.41 7.05 -17.46
CA GLY A 111 -21.14 8.39 -17.98
C GLY A 111 -19.96 9.09 -17.32
N MET A 112 -18.82 9.06 -18.03
CA MET A 112 -17.94 10.22 -18.23
C MET A 112 -17.77 11.17 -17.03
N SER A 113 -16.76 10.94 -16.19
CA SER A 113 -16.34 11.93 -15.18
C SER A 113 -14.81 12.05 -15.15
N HIS A 114 -14.27 12.78 -16.12
CA HIS A 114 -12.87 13.23 -16.12
C HIS A 114 -12.64 14.49 -15.27
N LEU A 115 -13.66 15.03 -14.57
CA LEU A 115 -13.55 16.29 -13.84
C LEU A 115 -14.41 16.24 -12.57
N GLY A 116 -13.80 15.96 -11.42
CA GLY A 116 -14.50 16.03 -10.13
C GLY A 116 -13.74 15.34 -9.01
N GLY A 117 -12.90 16.10 -8.31
CA GLY A 117 -12.18 15.62 -7.12
C GLY A 117 -13.14 15.44 -5.93
N GLY A 118 -13.01 14.29 -5.27
CA GLY A 118 -13.65 14.01 -3.98
C GLY A 118 -14.27 12.62 -3.91
N HIS A 119 -13.56 11.67 -3.29
CA HIS A 119 -14.02 10.36 -2.79
C HIS A 119 -14.55 9.26 -3.73
N ARG A 120 -14.83 9.50 -5.01
CA ARG A 120 -15.37 8.46 -5.93
C ARG A 120 -14.36 7.48 -6.56
N ARG A 121 -13.09 7.52 -6.14
CA ARG A 121 -11.99 6.72 -6.76
C ARG A 121 -11.92 5.29 -6.24
N GLN A 122 -12.38 5.03 -5.03
CA GLN A 122 -12.21 3.72 -4.40
C GLN A 122 -13.08 2.64 -5.07
N ASP A 123 -14.29 3.01 -5.46
CA ASP A 123 -15.28 2.09 -6.05
C ASP A 123 -14.88 1.65 -7.48
N GLY A 124 -14.27 2.55 -8.24
CA GLY A 124 -13.78 2.24 -9.59
C GLY A 124 -12.61 1.26 -9.59
N GLU A 125 -11.79 1.26 -8.53
CA GLU A 125 -10.66 0.35 -8.40
C GLU A 125 -11.12 -1.06 -8.01
N VAL A 126 -12.15 -1.19 -7.15
CA VAL A 126 -12.78 -2.48 -6.83
C VAL A 126 -13.42 -3.08 -8.08
N ALA A 127 -14.20 -2.28 -8.82
CA ALA A 127 -14.84 -2.75 -10.05
C ALA A 127 -13.82 -3.16 -11.13
N ALA A 128 -12.65 -2.51 -11.19
CA ALA A 128 -11.59 -2.87 -12.12
C ALA A 128 -10.79 -4.13 -11.70
N LEU A 129 -10.85 -4.51 -10.43
CA LEU A 129 -10.18 -5.71 -9.89
C LEU A 129 -11.13 -6.91 -9.86
N ALA A 130 -12.40 -6.68 -9.58
CA ALA A 130 -13.45 -7.69 -9.57
C ALA A 130 -13.76 -8.17 -11.00
N GLY A 131 -14.21 -9.41 -11.10
CA GLY A 131 -14.54 -10.11 -12.34
C GLY A 131 -13.37 -10.92 -12.90
N LYS A 132 -12.12 -10.64 -12.53
CA LYS A 132 -10.95 -11.32 -13.11
C LYS A 132 -10.88 -12.79 -12.74
N VAL A 133 -11.09 -13.12 -11.47
CA VAL A 133 -11.04 -14.53 -11.02
C VAL A 133 -12.27 -15.28 -11.53
N TYR A 134 -13.42 -14.62 -11.56
CA TYR A 134 -14.64 -15.20 -12.13
C TYR A 134 -14.52 -15.47 -13.63
N ALA A 135 -13.91 -14.56 -14.41
CA ALA A 135 -13.68 -14.74 -15.83
C ALA A 135 -12.79 -15.96 -16.12
N ALA A 136 -11.68 -16.09 -15.39
CA ALA A 136 -10.81 -17.26 -15.51
C ALA A 136 -11.53 -18.57 -15.14
N PHE A 137 -12.39 -18.53 -14.12
CA PHE A 137 -13.23 -19.67 -13.75
C PHE A 137 -14.22 -20.06 -14.86
N VAL A 138 -14.85 -19.07 -15.51
CA VAL A 138 -15.78 -19.30 -16.63
C VAL A 138 -15.06 -19.93 -17.83
N GLU A 139 -13.88 -19.41 -18.17
CA GLU A 139 -13.02 -19.97 -19.23
C GLU A 139 -12.68 -21.44 -18.95
N GLU A 140 -12.19 -21.76 -17.75
CA GLU A 140 -11.83 -23.13 -17.37
C GLU A 140 -13.03 -24.10 -17.42
N VAL A 141 -14.22 -23.65 -17.01
CA VAL A 141 -15.44 -24.46 -17.10
C VAL A 141 -15.83 -24.71 -18.56
N ASN A 142 -15.76 -23.68 -19.40
CA ASN A 142 -16.09 -23.79 -20.81
C ASN A 142 -15.12 -24.71 -21.56
N ASP A 143 -13.82 -24.60 -21.30
CA ASP A 143 -12.79 -25.48 -21.85
C ASP A 143 -13.04 -26.94 -21.47
N ALA A 144 -13.43 -27.20 -20.21
CA ALA A 144 -13.75 -28.55 -19.74
C ALA A 144 -15.02 -29.10 -20.41
N MET A 145 -16.02 -28.26 -20.67
CA MET A 145 -17.22 -28.63 -21.42
C MET A 145 -16.91 -28.95 -22.88
N GLU A 146 -16.11 -28.11 -23.55
CA GLU A 146 -15.69 -28.31 -24.94
C GLU A 146 -14.90 -29.61 -25.08
N GLN A 147 -13.96 -29.89 -24.17
CA GLN A 147 -13.19 -31.12 -24.18
C GLN A 147 -14.08 -32.36 -24.05
N ARG A 148 -15.05 -32.34 -23.12
CA ARG A 148 -16.03 -33.42 -22.95
C ARG A 148 -16.83 -33.63 -24.23
N ASP A 149 -17.33 -32.55 -24.82
CA ASP A 149 -18.18 -32.62 -26.02
C ASP A 149 -17.38 -33.10 -27.24
N ALA A 150 -16.10 -32.72 -27.35
CA ALA A 150 -15.17 -33.23 -28.35
C ALA A 150 -14.91 -34.74 -28.19
N GLU A 151 -14.68 -35.21 -26.96
CA GLU A 151 -14.50 -36.64 -26.68
C GLU A 151 -15.76 -37.45 -26.98
N LEU A 152 -16.94 -36.94 -26.63
CA LEU A 152 -18.22 -37.57 -26.94
C LEU A 152 -18.48 -37.62 -28.44
N ALA A 153 -18.15 -36.56 -29.18
CA ALA A 153 -18.29 -36.53 -30.64
C ALA A 153 -17.34 -37.52 -31.35
N LEU A 154 -16.15 -37.78 -30.80
CA LEU A 154 -15.20 -38.77 -31.33
C LEU A 154 -15.62 -40.22 -31.08
N LEU A 155 -16.51 -40.45 -30.10
CA LEU A 155 -17.04 -41.78 -29.74
C LEU A 155 -18.32 -42.16 -30.50
N GLN A 156 -18.88 -41.25 -31.32
CA GLN A 156 -20.08 -41.46 -32.14
C GLN A 156 -19.74 -41.85 -33.59
#